data_AF-A0A545U452-F1
#
_entry.id   AF-A0A545U452-F1
#
_cell.length_a   1.000
_cell.length_b   1.000
_cell.length_c   1.000
_cell.angle_alpha   90.00
_cell.angle_beta   90.00
_cell.angle_gamma   90.00
#
_symmetry.space_group_name_H-M   'P 1'
#
loop_
_entity.id
_entity.type
_entity.pdbx_description
1 polymer ?
#
loop_
_entity_poly.entity_id
_entity_poly.type
_entity_poly.pdbx_seq_one_letter_code
_entity_poly.pdbx_strand_id
1 'polypeptide(L)' 'MSKSDRLKAEIAFHEKMFFAALAVFVALIAWAVENYQAVNGWILATAAAGSTLAIGFGLWNYRQIQALLKELSDA' A
#
# COMPACT_ATOMS: atom_id res chain seq x y z
N MET A 1 -16.04 17.29 -15.26
CA MET A 1 -15.39 17.34 -13.94
C MET A 1 -14.43 18.50 -13.91
N SER A 2 -14.43 19.30 -12.84
CA SER A 2 -13.40 20.33 -12.66
C SER A 2 -12.04 19.68 -12.40
N LYS A 3 -10.93 20.40 -12.67
CA LYS A 3 -9.57 19.92 -12.37
C LYS A 3 -9.43 19.53 -10.88
N SER A 4 -10.05 20.32 -9.99
CA SER A 4 -10.10 20.06 -8.54
C SER A 4 -10.80 18.74 -8.21
N ASP A 5 -11.95 18.45 -8.84
CA ASP A 5 -12.68 17.19 -8.59
C ASP A 5 -11.87 15.96 -9.03
N ARG A 6 -11.12 16.08 -10.13
CA ARG A 6 -10.24 15.00 -10.62
C ARG A 6 -9.11 14.73 -9.64
N LEU A 7 -8.42 15.77 -9.16
CA LEU A 7 -7.33 15.64 -8.20
C LEU A 7 -7.81 15.00 -6.89
N LYS A 8 -8.98 15.41 -6.37
CA LYS A 8 -9.58 14.80 -5.17
C LYS A 8 -9.89 13.31 -5.36
N ALA A 9 -10.42 12.94 -6.53
CA ALA A 9 -10.70 11.53 -6.84
C ALA A 9 -9.41 10.68 -6.92
N GLU A 10 -8.35 11.22 -7.52
CA GLU A 10 -7.05 10.55 -7.60
C GLU A 10 -6.39 10.41 -6.22
N ILE A 11 -6.46 11.44 -5.37
CA ILE A 11 -6.00 11.36 -3.97
C ILE A 11 -6.76 10.26 -3.23
N ALA A 12 -8.09 10.26 -3.28
CA ALA A 12 -8.91 9.25 -2.61
C ALA A 12 -8.63 7.83 -3.11
N PHE A 13 -8.28 7.66 -4.39
CA PHE A 13 -7.83 6.38 -4.93
C PHE A 13 -6.51 5.95 -4.28
N HIS A 14 -5.49 6.80 -4.29
CA HIS A 14 -4.20 6.47 -3.71
C HIS A 14 -4.28 6.23 -2.19
N GLU A 15 -5.14 6.94 -1.47
CA GLU A 15 -5.41 6.69 -0.05
C GLU A 15 -5.95 5.27 0.18
N LYS A 16 -6.96 4.85 -0.60
CA LYS A 16 -7.50 3.49 -0.52
C LYS A 16 -6.44 2.44 -0.84
N MET A 17 -5.61 2.69 -1.85
CA MET A 17 -4.51 1.79 -2.22
C MET A 17 -3.43 1.72 -1.13
N PHE A 18 -3.12 2.83 -0.46
CA PHE A 18 -2.23 2.86 0.70
C PHE A 18 -2.77 1.98 1.84
N PHE A 19 -4.03 2.14 2.22
CA PHE A 19 -4.64 1.32 3.27
C PHE A 19 -4.75 -0.16 2.87
N ALA A 20 -5.05 -0.45 1.61
CA ALA A 20 -5.05 -1.82 1.10
C ALA A 20 -3.65 -2.46 1.20
N ALA A 21 -2.59 -1.71 0.85
CA ALA A 21 -1.21 -2.17 1.00
C ALA A 21 -0.86 -2.48 2.47
N LEU A 22 -1.30 -1.61 3.39
CA LEU A 22 -1.10 -1.82 4.83
C LEU A 22 -1.84 -3.07 5.33
N ALA A 23 -3.07 -3.27 4.89
CA ALA A 23 -3.86 -4.45 5.25
C ALA A 23 -3.19 -5.74 4.77
N VAL A 24 -2.70 -5.77 3.52
CA VAL A 24 -1.95 -6.91 2.97
C VAL A 24 -0.67 -7.16 3.77
N PHE A 25 0.07 -6.10 4.10
CA PHE A 25 1.29 -6.21 4.89
C PHE A 25 1.02 -6.86 6.27
N VAL A 26 0.02 -6.35 6.99
CA VAL A 26 -0.37 -6.89 8.30
C VAL A 26 -0.87 -8.33 8.17
N ALA A 27 -1.68 -8.64 7.17
CA ALA A 27 -2.21 -9.97 6.94
C ALA A 27 -1.09 -10.99 6.66
N LEU A 28 -0.13 -10.65 5.81
CA LEU A 28 1.01 -11.52 5.50
C LEU A 28 1.91 -11.75 6.72
N ILE A 29 2.15 -10.72 7.54
CA ILE A 29 2.91 -10.86 8.78
C ILE A 29 2.17 -11.75 9.77
N ALA A 30 0.88 -11.48 10.03
CA ALA A 30 0.08 -12.26 10.97
C ALA A 30 0.03 -13.72 10.56
N TRP A 31 -0.23 -13.98 9.27
CA TRP A 31 -0.24 -15.32 8.71
C TRP A 31 1.12 -16.02 8.85
N ALA A 32 2.22 -15.34 8.53
CA ALA A 32 3.56 -15.92 8.64
C ALA A 32 3.92 -16.26 10.10
N VAL A 33 3.58 -15.39 11.05
CA VAL A 33 3.81 -15.62 12.49
C VAL A 33 3.02 -16.81 13.01
N GLU A 34 1.79 -17.03 12.53
CA GLU A 34 0.98 -18.17 12.94
C GLU A 34 1.49 -19.50 12.33
N ASN A 35 2.06 -19.44 11.12
CA ASN A 35 2.34 -20.64 10.32
C ASN A 35 3.83 -21.00 10.20
N TYR A 36 4.77 -20.23 10.77
CA TYR A 36 6.21 -20.37 10.51
C TYR A 36 6.81 -21.76 10.80
N GLN A 37 6.20 -22.56 11.67
CA GLN A 37 6.64 -23.93 11.98
C GLN A 37 6.01 -24.98 11.05
N ALA A 38 4.88 -24.67 10.41
CA ALA A 38 4.07 -25.61 9.65
C ALA A 38 4.33 -25.55 8.14
N VAL A 39 4.88 -24.43 7.63
CA VAL A 39 5.13 -24.24 6.20
C VAL A 39 6.62 -24.32 5.86
N ASN A 40 6.93 -24.64 4.60
CA ASN A 40 8.31 -24.68 4.14
C ASN A 40 8.93 -23.27 4.02
N GLY A 41 10.26 -23.21 3.99
CA GLY A 41 11.00 -21.96 3.89
C GLY A 41 10.71 -21.14 2.63
N TRP A 42 10.34 -21.78 1.51
CA TRP A 42 9.98 -21.09 0.27
C TRP A 42 8.70 -20.28 0.42
N ILE A 43 7.68 -20.83 1.07
CA ILE A 43 6.41 -20.15 1.32
C ILE A 43 6.65 -18.93 2.24
N LEU A 44 7.49 -19.08 3.28
CA LEU A 44 7.88 -17.96 4.14
C LEU A 44 8.66 -16.88 3.38
N ALA A 45 9.56 -17.28 2.49
CA ALA A 45 10.29 -16.35 1.62
C ALA A 45 9.33 -15.57 0.70
N THR A 46 8.32 -16.23 0.13
CA THR A 46 7.28 -15.58 -0.67
C THR A 46 6.44 -14.61 0.17
N ALA A 47 6.06 -14.99 1.40
CA ALA A 47 5.34 -14.10 2.31
C ALA A 47 6.18 -12.85 2.65
N ALA A 48 7.48 -13.02 2.94
CA ALA A 48 8.39 -11.92 3.21
C ALA A 48 8.59 -11.00 2.01
N ALA A 49 8.73 -11.56 0.80
CA ALA A 49 8.79 -10.79 -0.44
C ALA A 49 7.49 -10.01 -0.67
N GLY A 50 6.33 -10.64 -0.46
CA GLY A 50 5.01 -10.00 -0.54
C GLY A 50 4.86 -8.84 0.45
N SER A 51 5.29 -9.02 1.70
CA SER A 51 5.29 -7.95 2.72
C SER A 51 6.19 -6.78 2.31
N THR A 52 7.36 -7.06 1.74
CA THR A 52 8.29 -6.02 1.25
C THR A 52 7.68 -5.22 0.10
N LEU A 53 7.06 -5.92 -0.86
CA LEU A 53 6.35 -5.28 -1.96
C LEU A 53 5.16 -4.45 -1.48
N ALA A 54 4.40 -4.94 -0.50
CA ALA A 54 3.29 -4.21 0.10
C ALA A 54 3.76 -2.90 0.76
N ILE A 55 4.86 -2.92 1.52
CA ILE A 55 5.46 -1.68 2.06
C ILE A 55 5.88 -0.75 0.93
N GLY A 56 6.64 -1.23 -0.06
CA GLY A 56 7.12 -0.42 -1.17
C GLY A 56 5.98 0.24 -1.95
N PHE A 57 4.93 -0.53 -2.23
CA PHE A 57 3.73 -0.04 -2.90
C PHE A 57 2.96 0.98 -2.03
N GLY A 58 2.85 0.74 -0.72
CA GLY A 58 2.28 1.71 0.22
C GLY A 58 3.04 3.04 0.22
N LEU A 59 4.36 3.00 0.35
CA LEU A 59 5.22 4.19 0.31
C LEU A 59 5.10 4.95 -1.01
N TRP A 60 4.96 4.24 -2.13
CA TRP A 60 4.73 4.87 -3.43
C TRP A 60 3.40 5.61 -3.48
N ASN A 61 2.30 4.99 -3.04
CA ASN A 61 0.99 5.66 -2.96
C ASN A 61 1.02 6.86 -2.02
N TYR A 62 1.71 6.75 -0.88
CA TYR A 62 1.89 7.88 0.04
C TYR A 62 2.59 9.06 -0.63
N ARG A 63 3.64 8.82 -1.43
CA ARG A 63 4.32 9.88 -2.19
C ARG A 63 3.41 10.50 -3.26
N GLN A 64 2.57 9.70 -3.91
CA GLN A 64 1.60 10.21 -4.89
C GLN A 64 0.54 11.11 -4.25
N ILE A 65 0.01 10.71 -3.08
CA ILE A 65 -0.92 11.54 -2.31
C ILE A 65 -0.30 12.91 -2.01
N GLN A 66 0.95 12.93 -1.53
CA GLN A 66 1.66 14.17 -1.22
C GLN A 66 1.86 15.06 -2.46
N ALA A 67 2.20 14.47 -3.61
CA ALA A 67 2.36 15.20 -4.87
C ALA A 67 1.04 15.80 -5.36
N LEU A 68 -0.05 15.02 -5.32
CA LEU A 68 -1.38 15.45 -5.75
C LEU A 68 -1.99 16.49 -4.81
N LEU A 69 -1.77 16.36 -3.50
CA LEU A 69 -2.18 17.37 -2.51
C LEU A 69 -1.48 18.70 -2.74
N LYS A 70 -0.19 18.66 -3.09
CA LYS A 70 0.55 19.86 -3.46
C LYS A 70 -0.02 20.51 -4.72
N GLU A 71 -0.30 19.71 -5.77
CA GLU A 71 -0.92 20.24 -7.00
C GLU A 71 -2.31 20.83 -6.73
N LEU A 72 -3.10 20.22 -5.85
CA LEU A 72 -4.41 20.73 -5.46
C LEU A 72 -4.33 22.05 -4.67
N SER A 73 -3.29 22.22 -3.83
CA SER A 73 -3.06 23.46 -3.07
C SER A 73 -2.58 24.62 -3.95
N ASP A 74 -1.85 24.30 -5.02
CA ASP A 74 -1.27 25.30 -5.96
C ASP A 74 -2.24 25.66 -7.11
N ALA A 75 -3.41 25.01 -7.20
CA ALA A 75 -4.43 25.17 -8.24
C ALA A 75 -5.60 26.06 -7.82
#